data_AF-A0A323TXI4-F1
#
_entry.id   AF-A0A323TXI4-F1
#
_cell.length_a   1.000
_cell.length_b   1.000
_cell.length_c   1.000
_cell.angle_alpha   90.00
_cell.angle_beta   90.00
_cell.angle_gamma   90.00
#
_symmetry.space_group_name_H-M   'P 1'
#
loop_
_entity.id
_entity.type
_entity.pdbx_description
1 polymer ?
#
loop_
_entity_poly.entity_id
_entity_poly.type
_entity_poly.pdbx_seq_one_letter_code
_entity_poly.pdbx_strand_id
1 'polypeptide(L)' 'MVFGIITLLVAILSLLGGLVELKRKNFFGVGFAAISVLLFGWFSIRTLISIIFMGGGGTV' A
#
# COMPACT_ATOMS: atom_id res chain seq x y z
N MET A 1 0.07 2.83 14.99
CA MET A 1 -0.93 1.85 14.48
C MET A 1 -1.80 2.41 13.36
N VAL A 2 -2.48 3.56 13.53
CA VAL A 2 -3.39 4.14 12.53
C VAL A 2 -2.74 4.37 11.15
N PHE A 3 -1.51 4.90 11.09
CA PHE A 3 -0.81 5.14 9.83
C PHE A 3 -0.56 3.86 9.00
N GLY A 4 -0.18 2.75 9.65
CA GLY A 4 0.03 1.47 8.99
C GLY A 4 -1.25 0.89 8.38
N ILE A 5 -2.38 1.05 9.09
CA ILE A 5 -3.69 0.58 8.64
C ILE A 5 -4.16 1.41 7.43
N ILE A 6 -4.00 2.74 7.49
CA ILE A 6 -4.38 3.63 6.38
C ILE A 6 -3.55 3.32 5.13
N THR A 7 -2.23 3.20 5.27
CA THR A 7 -1.34 2.86 4.15
C THR A 7 -1.61 1.47 3.58
N LEU A 8 -2.01 0.50 4.42
CA LEU A 8 -2.45 -0.82 3.98
C LEU A 8 -3.74 -0.75 3.15
N LEU A 9 -4.75 -0.03 3.63
CA LEU A 9 -6.02 0.14 2.91
C LEU A 9 -5.82 0.85 1.57
N VAL A 10 -5.01 1.91 1.55
CA VAL A 10 -4.68 2.62 0.31
C VAL A 10 -3.93 1.70 -0.67
N ALA A 11 -2.99 0.88 -0.20
CA ALA A 11 -2.28 -0.08 -1.05
C ALA A 11 -3.24 -1.11 -1.69
N ILE A 12 -4.20 -1.65 -0.91
CA ILE A 12 -5.22 -2.58 -1.44
C ILE A 12 -6.10 -1.89 -2.49
N LEU A 13 -6.62 -0.70 -2.18
CA LEU A 13 -7.47 0.05 -3.10
C LEU A 13 -6.72 0.42 -4.38
N SER A 14 -5.45 0.79 -4.28
CA SER A 14 -4.62 1.10 -5.44
C SER A 14 -4.33 -0.13 -6.29
N LEU A 15 -4.17 -1.30 -5.67
CA LEU A 15 -4.00 -2.57 -6.39
C LEU A 15 -5.27 -2.95 -7.16
N LEU A 16 -6.44 -2.80 -6.53
CA LEU A 16 -7.74 -2.99 -7.18
C LEU A 16 -7.97 -1.98 -8.32
N GLY A 17 -7.65 -0.71 -8.09
CA GLY A 17 -7.71 0.34 -9.11
C GLY A 17 -6.80 0.04 -10.30
N GLY A 18 -5.58 -0.42 -10.05
CA GLY A 18 -4.63 -0.83 -11.09
C GLY A 18 -5.15 -1.99 -11.95
N LEU A 19 -5.85 -2.97 -11.36
CA LEU A 19 -6.49 -4.05 -12.11
C LEU A 19 -7.62 -3.55 -13.03
N VAL A 20 -8.40 -2.57 -12.58
CA VAL A 20 -9.44 -1.93 -13.41
C VAL A 20 -8.81 -1.14 -14.55
N GLU A 21 -7.76 -0.39 -14.25
CA GLU A 21 -7.03 0.44 -15.22
C GLU A 21 -6.32 -0.40 -16.29
N LEU A 22 -5.81 -1.58 -15.91
CA LEU A 22 -5.30 -2.59 -16.83
C LEU A 22 -6.38 -3.06 -17.81
N LYS A 23 -7.61 -3.33 -17.34
CA LYS A 23 -8.73 -3.71 -18.22
C LYS A 23 -9.13 -2.57 -19.16
N ARG A 24 -8.99 -1.32 -18.74
CA ARG A 24 -9.26 -0.12 -19.56
C ARG A 24 -8.12 0.23 -20.51
N LYS A 25 -7.00 -0.52 -20.50
CA LYS A 25 -5.77 -0.24 -21.26
C LYS A 25 -5.20 1.16 -21.00
N ASN A 26 -5.47 1.73 -19.82
CA ASN A 26 -4.96 3.03 -19.44
C ASN A 26 -3.57 2.86 -18.78
N PHE A 27 -2.53 2.81 -19.61
CA PHE A 27 -1.16 2.59 -19.16
C PHE A 27 -0.65 3.65 -18.16
N PHE A 28 -1.13 4.90 -18.25
CA PHE A 28 -0.77 5.95 -17.31
C PHE A 28 -1.36 5.67 -15.91
N GLY A 29 -2.63 5.29 -15.86
CA GLY A 29 -3.29 4.92 -14.61
C GLY A 29 -2.73 3.65 -13.98
N VAL A 30 -2.32 2.67 -14.80
CA VAL A 30 -1.60 1.47 -14.33
C VAL A 30 -0.25 1.85 -13.72
N GLY A 31 0.52 2.73 -14.38
CA GLY A 31 1.80 3.22 -13.85
C GLY A 31 1.63 3.94 -12.51
N PHE A 32 0.63 4.81 -12.41
CA PHE A 32 0.30 5.51 -11.16
C PHE A 32 -0.12 4.54 -10.03
N ALA A 33 -0.95 3.56 -10.36
CA ALA A 33 -1.37 2.52 -9.43
C ALA A 33 -0.16 1.68 -8.96
N ALA A 34 0.74 1.30 -9.87
CA ALA A 34 1.95 0.55 -9.52
C ALA A 34 2.86 1.32 -8.56
N ILE A 35 3.10 2.61 -8.82
CA ILE A 35 3.90 3.48 -7.94
C ILE A 35 3.23 3.62 -6.57
N SER A 36 1.92 3.80 -6.55
CA SER A 36 1.13 3.93 -5.31
C SER A 36 1.18 2.63 -4.48
N VAL A 37 1.01 1.47 -5.10
CA VAL A 37 1.15 0.16 -4.43
C VAL A 37 2.56 -0.02 -3.88
N LEU A 38 3.60 0.37 -4.61
CA LEU A 38 4.99 0.27 -4.15
C LEU A 38 5.24 1.14 -2.91
N LEU A 39 4.87 2.42 -2.96
CA LEU A 39 5.05 3.36 -1.84
C LEU A 39 4.23 2.94 -0.62
N PHE A 40 2.91 2.84 -0.78
CA PHE A 40 2.02 2.56 0.35
C PHE A 40 2.15 1.12 0.86
N GLY A 41 2.43 0.16 -0.03
CA GLY A 41 2.74 -1.22 0.34
C GLY A 41 4.02 -1.31 1.17
N TRP A 42 5.07 -0.56 0.83
CA TRP A 42 6.31 -0.53 1.61
C TRP A 42 6.08 -0.01 3.04
N PHE A 43 5.36 1.11 3.20
CA PHE A 43 5.03 1.64 4.52
C PHE A 43 4.13 0.68 5.32
N SER A 44 3.18 0.03 4.65
CA SER A 44 2.30 -0.95 5.25
C SER A 44 3.09 -2.16 5.78
N ILE A 45 3.97 -2.76 4.97
CA ILE A 45 4.79 -3.92 5.34
C ILE A 45 5.71 -3.58 6.51
N ARG A 46 6.42 -2.44 6.45
CA ARG A 46 7.29 -1.99 7.56
C ARG A 46 6.51 -1.82 8.86
N THR A 47 5.30 -1.28 8.79
CA THR A 47 4.45 -1.14 9.96
C THR A 47 3.96 -2.49 10.48
N LEU A 48 3.58 -3.40 9.58
CA LEU A 48 3.11 -4.74 9.95
C LEU A 48 4.24 -5.55 10.61
N ILE A 49 5.46 -5.49 10.07
CA ILE A 49 6.66 -6.10 10.65
C ILE A 49 6.94 -5.52 12.05
N SER A 50 6.87 -4.19 12.21
CA SER A 50 7.07 -3.54 13.52
C SER A 50 6.05 -4.03 14.56
N ILE A 51 4.79 -4.22 14.16
CA ILE A 51 3.73 -4.67 15.06
C ILE A 51 3.93 -6.15 15.44
N ILE A 52 4.25 -7.01 14.47
CA ILE A 52 4.34 -8.46 14.66
C ILE A 52 5.64 -8.86 15.38
N PHE A 53 6.78 -8.29 14.99
CA PHE A 53 8.09 -8.76 15.46
C PHE A 53 8.68 -7.93 16.59
N MET A 54 8.33 -6.65 16.70
CA MET A 54 8.89 -5.76 17.72
C MET A 54 7.93 -5.50 18.89
N GLY A 55 6.70 -6.04 18.85
CA GLY A 55 5.70 -5.91 19.92
C GLY A 55 5.25 -4.47 20.23
N GLY A 56 5.81 -3.48 19.53
CA GLY A 56 5.64 -2.06 19.77
C GLY A 56 5.04 -1.40 18.55
N GLY A 57 3.75 -1.06 18.66
CA GLY A 57 3.11 -0.11 17.77
C GLY A 57 3.73 1.27 17.96
N GLY A 58 4.74 1.60 17.15
CA GLY A 58 5.33 2.93 17.06
C GLY A 58 6.40 3.19 18.12
N THR A 59 7.66 3.01 17.76
CA THR A 59 8.78 3.73 18.37
C THR A 59 9.78 4.08 17.26
N VAL A 60 9.68 5.31 16.78
CA VAL A 60 10.85 6.20 16.81
C VAL A 60 10.77 6.99 18.10
#